data_AF-A0A354M8B4-F1
#
_entry.id   AF-A0A354M8B4-F1
#
_cell.length_a   1.000
_cell.length_b   1.000
_cell.length_c   1.000
_cell.angle_alpha   90.00
_cell.angle_beta   90.00
_cell.angle_gamma   90.00
#
_symmetry.space_group_name_H-M   'P 1'
#
loop_
_entity.id
_entity.type
_entity.pdbx_description
1 polymer ?
#
loop_
_entity_poly.entity_id
_entity_poly.type
_entity_poly.pdbx_seq_one_letter_code
_entity_poly.pdbx_strand_id
1 'polypeptide(L)'
;MSNRKKIQKLTVLSVLAAITAIVAFVPLKTLGLEITFTMIPVAIGAILYGPSGGAVLGAVFGAVSFLQCLGYSPFGAALLAINPVFTFIVCVPTRILAGLLAGLIYKALKAGC
;
A
#
# COMPACT_ATOMS: atom_id res chain seq x y z
N MET A 1 15.28 14.74 17.18
CA MET A 1 15.44 14.29 15.77
C MET A 1 15.73 15.51 14.91
N SER A 2 16.92 15.58 14.28
CA SER A 2 17.35 16.75 13.46
C SER A 2 16.43 16.95 12.24
N ASN A 3 16.18 18.21 11.85
CA ASN A 3 15.28 18.59 10.74
C ASN A 3 15.64 17.86 9.43
N ARG A 4 16.93 17.64 9.16
CA ARG A 4 17.40 16.90 7.98
C ARG A 4 16.85 15.47 7.91
N LYS A 5 16.77 14.77 9.06
CA LYS A 5 16.24 13.39 9.13
C LYS A 5 14.73 13.35 8.91
N LYS A 6 14.01 14.38 9.38
CA LYS A 6 12.56 14.52 9.13
C LYS A 6 12.27 14.73 7.64
N ILE A 7 13.00 15.67 7.02
CA ILE A 7 12.88 15.96 5.59
C ILE A 7 13.21 14.72 4.78
N GLN A 8 14.33 14.04 5.07
CA GLN A 8 14.70 12.81 4.37
C GLN A 8 13.63 11.72 4.50
N LYS A 9 13.07 11.50 5.70
CA LYS A 9 11.97 10.53 5.90
C LYS A 9 10.76 10.88 5.04
N LEU A 10 10.35 12.15 5.05
CA LEU A 10 9.22 12.61 4.26
C LEU A 10 9.49 12.42 2.75
N THR A 11 10.66 12.83 2.27
CA THR A 11 11.03 12.69 0.85
C THR A 11 11.01 11.23 0.40
N VAL A 12 11.62 10.31 1.15
CA VAL A 12 11.65 8.89 0.78
C VAL A 12 10.25 8.28 0.79
N LEU A 13 9.44 8.59 1.81
CA LEU A 13 8.05 8.12 1.85
C LEU A 13 7.23 8.67 0.66
N SER A 14 7.41 9.93 0.29
CA SER A 14 6.74 10.52 -0.88
C SER A 14 7.17 9.86 -2.19
N VAL A 15 8.46 9.58 -2.36
CA VAL A 15 8.98 8.88 -3.55
C VAL A 15 8.42 7.45 -3.61
N LEU A 16 8.44 6.72 -2.49
CA LEU A 16 7.86 5.37 -2.42
C LEU A 16 6.35 5.40 -2.68
N ALA A 17 5.63 6.41 -2.19
CA ALA A 17 4.22 6.60 -2.47
C ALA A 17 3.94 6.82 -3.96
N ALA A 18 4.74 7.67 -4.61
CA ALA A 18 4.65 7.90 -6.05
C ALA A 18 4.90 6.61 -6.86
N ILE A 19 5.94 5.86 -6.50
CA ILE A 19 6.23 4.55 -7.11
C ILE A 19 5.08 3.57 -6.88
N THR A 20 4.53 3.51 -5.66
CA THR A 20 3.37 2.67 -5.33
C THR A 20 2.19 2.97 -6.24
N ALA A 21 1.88 4.25 -6.45
CA ALA A 21 0.80 4.68 -7.33
C ALA A 21 1.06 4.28 -8.79
N ILE A 22 2.29 4.44 -9.30
CA ILE A 22 2.65 4.07 -10.68
C ILE A 22 2.54 2.55 -10.88
N VAL A 23 3.17 1.76 -10.00
CA VAL A 23 3.20 0.29 -10.08
C VAL A 23 1.79 -0.31 -9.99
N ALA A 24 0.85 0.37 -9.32
CA ALA A 24 -0.53 -0.07 -9.24
C ALA A 24 -1.20 -0.17 -10.62
N PHE A 25 -0.77 0.62 -11.61
CA PHE A 25 -1.32 0.60 -12.98
C PHE A 25 -0.54 -0.29 -13.94
N VAL A 26 0.48 -0.99 -13.46
CA VAL A 26 1.26 -1.96 -14.25
C VAL A 26 1.07 -3.37 -13.68
N PRO A 27 -0.18 -3.89 -13.52
CA PRO A 27 -0.39 -5.25 -13.09
C PRO A 27 0.08 -6.22 -14.17
N LEU A 28 0.77 -7.29 -13.77
CA LEU A 28 1.05 -8.40 -14.70
C LEU A 28 -0.21 -9.26 -14.79
N LYS A 29 -0.75 -9.33 -16.01
CA LYS A 29 -1.93 -10.14 -16.32
C LYS A 29 -1.45 -11.47 -16.91
N THR A 30 -1.51 -12.53 -16.13
CA THR A 30 -1.14 -13.88 -16.58
C THR A 30 -2.33 -14.82 -16.41
N LEU A 31 -2.75 -15.51 -17.47
CA LEU A 31 -3.76 -16.58 -17.44
C LEU A 31 -4.98 -16.32 -16.53
N GLY A 32 -5.59 -15.13 -16.62
CA GLY A 32 -6.80 -14.77 -15.84
C GLY A 32 -6.56 -14.31 -14.40
N LEU A 33 -5.30 -14.24 -13.95
CA LEU A 33 -4.91 -13.72 -12.63
C LEU A 33 -4.17 -12.37 -12.78
N GLU A 34 -4.53 -11.38 -11.95
CA GLU A 34 -3.80 -10.11 -11.85
C GLU A 34 -2.81 -10.19 -10.68
N ILE A 35 -1.50 -10.27 -10.99
CA ILE A 35 -0.45 -10.25 -9.96
C ILE A 35 0.01 -8.80 -9.77
N THR A 36 -0.14 -8.29 -8.54
CA THR A 36 0.19 -6.90 -8.20
C THR A 36 1.49 -6.79 -7.39
N PHE A 37 2.40 -5.93 -7.83
CA PHE A 37 3.68 -5.66 -7.14
C PHE A 37 3.63 -4.45 -6.21
N THR A 38 2.45 -3.85 -6.02
CA THR A 38 2.21 -2.66 -5.20
C THR A 38 2.63 -2.86 -3.74
N MET A 39 2.67 -4.09 -3.25
CA MET A 39 3.10 -4.38 -1.88
C MET A 39 4.62 -4.26 -1.68
N ILE A 40 5.43 -4.33 -2.74
CA ILE A 40 6.89 -4.24 -2.64
C ILE A 40 7.33 -2.86 -2.09
N PRO A 41 6.91 -1.71 -2.67
CA PRO A 41 7.22 -0.39 -2.09
C PRO A 41 6.70 -0.21 -0.65
N VAL A 42 5.51 -0.73 -0.35
CA VAL A 42 4.89 -0.65 0.99
C VAL A 42 5.76 -1.39 2.02
N ALA A 43 6.19 -2.61 1.69
CA ALA A 43 7.06 -3.41 2.54
C ALA A 43 8.43 -2.72 2.75
N ILE A 44 9.02 -2.15 1.70
CA ILE A 44 10.28 -1.40 1.81
C ILE A 44 10.12 -0.23 2.77
N GLY A 45 9.06 0.58 2.64
CA GLY A 45 8.82 1.70 3.57
C GLY A 45 8.51 1.26 5.00
N ALA A 46 7.87 0.09 5.17
CA ALA A 46 7.64 -0.51 6.49
C ALA A 46 8.95 -0.98 7.15
N ILE A 47 9.88 -1.55 6.38
CA ILE A 47 11.21 -1.97 6.87
C ILE A 47 12.06 -0.73 7.23
N LEU A 48 12.08 0.29 6.36
CA LEU A 48 12.92 1.48 6.55
C LEU A 48 12.42 2.41 7.68
N TYR A 49 11.10 2.57 7.82
CA TYR A 49 10.49 3.55 8.73
C TYR A 49 9.52 2.94 9.76
N GLY A 50 9.50 1.62 9.87
CA GLY A 50 8.67 0.86 10.80
C GLY A 50 7.17 0.91 10.46
N PRO A 51 6.30 0.57 11.43
CA PRO A 51 4.84 0.52 11.25
C PRO A 51 4.25 1.81 10.68
N SER A 52 4.81 2.97 11.07
CA SER A 52 4.36 4.27 10.58
C SER A 52 4.58 4.45 9.07
N GLY A 53 5.71 3.97 8.54
CA GLY A 53 5.99 4.06 7.10
C GLY A 53 5.11 3.11 6.30
N GLY A 54 4.92 1.89 6.82
CA GLY A 54 4.04 0.90 6.21
C GLY A 54 2.58 1.34 6.17
N ALA A 55 2.07 1.95 7.25
CA ALA A 55 0.68 2.44 7.29
C ALA A 55 0.43 3.58 6.29
N VAL A 56 1.36 4.53 6.17
CA VAL A 56 1.24 5.65 5.21
C VAL A 56 1.25 5.14 3.77
N LEU A 57 2.19 4.26 3.42
CA LEU A 57 2.25 3.70 2.07
C LEU A 57 1.07 2.75 1.79
N GLY A 58 0.62 2.01 2.79
CA GLY A 58 -0.60 1.18 2.71
C GLY A 58 -1.86 2.01 2.48
N ALA A 59 -1.93 3.23 3.04
CA ALA A 59 -3.03 4.16 2.76
C ALA A 59 -3.02 4.64 1.31
N VAL A 60 -1.85 4.99 0.78
CA VAL A 60 -1.69 5.37 -0.64
C VAL A 60 -2.08 4.21 -1.55
N PHE A 61 -1.59 3.00 -1.27
CA PHE A 61 -1.97 1.80 -2.00
C PHE A 61 -3.49 1.58 -1.99
N GLY A 62 -4.11 1.63 -0.81
CA GLY A 62 -5.55 1.46 -0.66
C GLY A 62 -6.36 2.50 -1.44
N ALA A 63 -5.96 3.77 -1.38
CA ALA A 63 -6.60 4.84 -2.13
C ALA A 63 -6.52 4.61 -3.65
N VAL A 64 -5.34 4.23 -4.17
CA VAL A 64 -5.17 3.94 -5.60
C VAL A 64 -5.98 2.70 -6.00
N SER A 65 -6.00 1.64 -5.18
CA SER A 65 -6.83 0.45 -5.43
C SER A 65 -8.33 0.79 -5.46
N PHE A 66 -8.80 1.67 -4.58
CA PHE A 66 -10.19 2.10 -4.58
C PHE A 66 -10.52 2.90 -5.85
N LEU A 67 -9.62 3.79 -6.29
CA LEU A 67 -9.78 4.50 -7.57
C LEU A 67 -9.83 3.54 -8.77
N GLN A 68 -9.05 2.47 -8.75
CA GLN A 68 -9.10 1.45 -9.81
C GLN A 68 -10.42 0.67 -9.85
N CYS A 69 -11.13 0.59 -8.72
CA CYS A 69 -12.47 -0.01 -8.66
C CYS A 69 -13.52 0.82 -9.41
N LEU A 70 -13.24 2.08 -9.78
CA LEU A 70 -14.13 2.93 -10.57
C LEU A 70 -14.19 2.60 -12.07
N GLY A 71 -13.68 1.42 -12.49
CA GLY A 71 -13.79 0.94 -13.87
C GLY A 71 -12.49 0.45 -14.52
N TYR A 72 -11.35 0.54 -13.83
CA TYR A 72 -10.07 0.02 -14.34
C TYR A 72 -9.92 -1.50 -14.11
N SER A 73 -10.41 -1.99 -12.96
CA SER A 73 -10.45 -3.42 -12.65
C SER A 73 -11.89 -3.95 -12.82
N PRO A 74 -12.12 -4.95 -13.69
CA PRO A 74 -13.45 -5.58 -13.82
C PRO A 74 -13.96 -6.16 -12.49
N PHE A 75 -13.05 -6.71 -11.69
CA PHE A 75 -13.37 -7.24 -10.36
C PHE A 75 -13.72 -6.12 -9.37
N GLY A 76 -12.93 -5.04 -9.37
CA GLY A 76 -13.21 -3.86 -8.54
C GLY A 76 -14.53 -3.18 -8.89
N ALA A 77 -14.86 -3.09 -10.18
CA ALA A 77 -16.12 -2.53 -10.66
C ALA A 77 -17.33 -3.37 -10.24
N ALA A 78 -17.21 -4.70 -10.26
CA ALA A 78 -18.26 -5.60 -9.77
C ALA A 78 -18.49 -5.41 -8.26
N LEU A 79 -17.42 -5.31 -7.46
CA LEU A 79 -17.51 -5.03 -6.02
C LEU A 79 -18.17 -3.68 -5.74
N LEU A 80 -17.77 -2.64 -6.49
CA LEU A 80 -18.31 -1.30 -6.35
C LEU A 80 -19.81 -1.24 -6.69
N ALA A 81 -20.24 -1.98 -7.72
CA ALA A 81 -21.64 -2.09 -8.12
C ALA A 81 -22.52 -2.80 -7.07
N ILE A 82 -21.96 -3.74 -6.30
CA ILE A 82 -22.66 -4.38 -5.19
C ILE A 82 -22.80 -3.41 -4.02
N ASN A 83 -21.67 -2.90 -3.51
CA ASN A 83 -21.69 -1.92 -2.43
C ASN A 83 -20.41 -1.08 -2.38
N PRO A 84 -20.51 0.25 -2.55
CA PRO A 84 -19.36 1.14 -2.56
C PRO A 84 -18.71 1.28 -1.17
N VAL A 85 -19.47 1.20 -0.08
CA VAL A 85 -18.97 1.33 1.29
C VAL A 85 -18.13 0.10 1.67
N PHE A 86 -18.64 -1.10 1.43
CA PHE A 86 -17.86 -2.32 1.68
C PHE A 86 -16.63 -2.41 0.79
N THR A 87 -16.73 -1.95 -0.46
CA THR A 87 -15.58 -1.87 -1.37
C THR A 87 -14.50 -0.93 -0.82
N PHE A 88 -14.88 0.22 -0.25
CA PHE A 88 -13.94 1.11 0.42
C PHE A 88 -13.28 0.43 1.63
N ILE A 89 -14.07 -0.22 2.49
CA ILE A 89 -13.56 -0.88 3.72
C ILE A 89 -12.61 -2.02 3.37
N VAL A 90 -12.95 -2.80 2.34
CA VAL A 90 -12.06 -3.83 1.82
C VAL A 90 -10.81 -3.18 1.23
N CYS A 91 -10.91 -2.15 0.38
CA CYS A 91 -9.74 -1.62 -0.34
C CYS A 91 -8.80 -0.76 0.50
N VAL A 92 -9.29 0.03 1.44
CA VAL A 92 -8.46 1.04 2.12
C VAL A 92 -7.98 0.54 3.49
N PRO A 93 -8.85 0.26 4.48
CA PRO A 93 -8.45 -0.27 5.78
C PRO A 93 -7.57 -1.51 5.71
N THR A 94 -7.91 -2.51 4.89
CA THR A 94 -7.12 -3.75 4.85
C THR A 94 -5.70 -3.52 4.33
N ARG A 95 -5.51 -2.55 3.41
CA ARG A 95 -4.20 -2.19 2.84
C ARG A 95 -3.35 -1.39 3.82
N ILE A 96 -3.97 -0.50 4.59
CA ILE A 96 -3.33 0.19 5.71
C ILE A 96 -2.86 -0.84 6.75
N LEU A 97 -3.74 -1.77 7.13
CA LEU A 97 -3.43 -2.83 8.07
C LEU A 97 -2.31 -3.74 7.56
N ALA A 98 -2.31 -4.12 6.28
CA ALA A 98 -1.24 -4.91 5.68
C ALA A 98 0.13 -4.21 5.81
N GLY A 99 0.19 -2.91 5.49
CA GLY A 99 1.42 -2.13 5.65
C GLY A 99 1.84 -1.97 7.11
N LEU A 100 0.88 -1.74 8.02
CA LEU A 100 1.13 -1.61 9.45
C LEU A 100 1.65 -2.92 10.05
N LEU A 101 1.02 -4.05 9.72
CA LEU A 101 1.42 -5.39 10.16
C LEU A 101 2.79 -5.77 9.62
N ALA A 102 3.11 -5.46 8.36
CA ALA A 102 4.45 -5.67 7.81
C ALA A 102 5.53 -4.95 8.64
N GLY A 103 5.26 -3.71 9.06
CA GLY A 103 6.16 -2.96 9.93
C GLY A 103 6.23 -3.50 11.36
N LEU A 104 5.12 -4.00 11.91
CA LEU A 104 5.10 -4.62 13.23
C LEU A 104 5.86 -5.94 13.25
N ILE A 105 5.66 -6.80 12.24
CA ILE A 105 6.38 -8.06 12.07
C ILE A 105 7.88 -7.80 11.96
N TYR A 106 8.29 -6.83 11.13
CA TYR A 106 9.70 -6.44 11.04
C TYR A 106 10.28 -6.00 12.39
N LYS A 107 9.53 -5.18 13.13
CA LYS A 107 9.94 -4.72 14.46
C LYS A 107 10.06 -5.89 15.46
N ALA A 108 9.12 -6.83 15.43
CA ALA A 108 9.13 -8.02 16.28
C ALA A 108 10.31 -8.94 15.96
N LEU A 109 10.56 -9.21 14.68
CA LEU A 109 11.72 -10.02 14.23
C LEU A 109 13.04 -9.37 14.63
N LYS A 110 13.16 -8.05 14.49
CA LYS A 110 14.36 -7.31 14.90
C LYS A 110 14.59 -7.30 16.42
N ALA A 111 13.52 -7.40 17.22
CA ALA A 111 13.63 -7.40 18.68
C ALA A 111 13.96 -8.79 19.28
N GLY A 112 13.80 -9.86 18.49
CA GLY A 112 14.12 -11.23 18.89
C GLY A 112 15.56 -11.68 18.57
N CYS A 113 16.40 -10.80 18.03
CA CYS A 113 17.85 -10.98 17.83
C CYS A 113 18.62 -9.97 18.67
#